data_AF-A0A0E9M147-F1
#
_entry.id   AF-A0A0E9M147-F1
#
_cell.length_a   1.000
_cell.length_b   1.000
_cell.length_c   1.000
_cell.angle_alpha   90.00
_cell.angle_beta   90.00
_cell.angle_gamma   90.00
#
_symmetry.space_group_name_H-M   'P 1'
#
loop_
_entity.id
_entity.type
_entity.pdbx_description
1 polymer ?
#
loop_
_entity_poly.entity_id
_entity_poly.type
_entity_poly.pdbx_seq_one_letter_code
_entity_poly.pdbx_strand_id
1 'polypeptide(L)'
;MNTKPSRNHPKALLLTAFGTTIPAAYATYESMGQQFSEAFPDREIRWAFTSAFVRKKWKSRGKDILSPAAALAQLADDGFKEVSIQSLHVIHGYEYHDILKTARGLEGLPKSIEKITVGEPLLSDHNDYQRLCDILHAHAKVFRQPGEALLLMGHGTSHPANIAYAGLQEYLRHTDATIYVATIEPFRPLHRSFPN
;
A
#
# COMPACT_ATOMS: atom_id res chain seq x y z
N MET A 1 8.90 30.45 35.51
CA MET A 1 7.60 30.23 34.84
C MET A 1 7.59 28.81 34.31
N ASN A 2 6.87 27.90 34.97
CA ASN A 2 6.75 26.50 34.57
C ASN A 2 5.75 26.39 33.42
N THR A 3 6.23 26.20 32.19
CA THR A 3 5.38 25.74 31.10
C THR A 3 5.15 24.24 31.29
N LYS A 4 3.91 23.86 31.62
CA LYS A 4 3.47 22.47 31.53
C LYS A 4 3.75 21.98 30.10
N PRO A 5 4.29 20.76 29.90
CA PRO A 5 4.29 20.17 28.57
C PRO A 5 2.83 20.02 28.14
N SER A 6 2.50 20.53 26.95
CA SER A 6 1.21 20.26 26.31
C SER A 6 1.00 18.74 26.29
N ARG A 7 -0.20 18.27 26.67
CA ARG A 7 -0.62 16.89 26.43
C ARG A 7 -0.73 16.67 24.91
N ASN A 8 0.39 16.55 24.21
CA ASN A 8 0.44 16.07 22.84
C ASN A 8 0.37 14.55 22.95
N HIS A 9 -0.83 13.99 22.76
CA HIS A 9 -0.92 12.56 22.53
C HIS A 9 -0.09 12.26 21.27
N PRO A 10 0.91 11.37 21.34
CA PRO A 10 1.72 11.06 20.17
C PRO A 10 0.83 10.44 19.10
N LYS A 11 0.99 10.91 17.86
CA LYS A 11 0.29 10.37 16.69
C LYS A 11 1.18 9.33 16.03
N ALA A 12 0.59 8.26 15.55
CA ALA A 12 1.31 7.25 14.77
C ALA A 12 0.78 7.17 13.34
N LEU A 13 1.68 6.81 12.43
CA LEU A 13 1.36 6.40 11.07
C LEU A 13 1.88 4.97 10.85
N LEU A 14 0.95 4.03 10.71
CA LEU A 14 1.24 2.64 10.40
C LEU A 14 1.20 2.43 8.89
N LEU A 15 2.36 2.22 8.28
CA LEU A 15 2.48 1.85 6.88
C LEU A 15 2.23 0.35 6.71
N THR A 16 1.31 0.00 5.82
CA THR A 16 0.92 -1.39 5.57
C THR A 16 1.13 -1.78 4.11
N ALA A 17 1.84 -2.87 3.88
CA ALA A 17 2.11 -3.39 2.54
C ALA A 17 1.89 -4.90 2.47
N PHE A 18 1.78 -5.47 1.27
CA PHE A 18 1.83 -6.93 1.10
C PHE A 18 3.16 -7.49 1.64
N GLY A 19 4.25 -6.78 1.37
CA GLY A 19 5.61 -7.16 1.72
C GLY A 19 6.31 -7.88 0.56
N THR A 20 7.58 -8.23 0.76
CA THR A 20 8.38 -8.99 -0.21
C THR A 20 9.23 -10.02 0.51
N THR A 21 9.46 -11.18 -0.12
CA THR A 21 10.43 -12.17 0.38
C THR A 21 11.84 -11.97 -0.19
N ILE A 22 12.01 -11.05 -1.14
CA ILE A 22 13.29 -10.75 -1.81
C ILE A 22 14.01 -9.66 -1.01
N PRO A 23 15.18 -9.93 -0.41
CA PRO A 23 15.88 -8.94 0.42
C PRO A 23 16.20 -7.64 -0.31
N ALA A 24 16.67 -7.71 -1.56
CA ALA A 24 16.99 -6.52 -2.34
C ALA A 24 15.77 -5.61 -2.60
N ALA A 25 14.58 -6.20 -2.74
CA ALA A 25 13.33 -5.44 -2.91
C ALA A 25 12.82 -4.82 -1.60
N TYR A 26 13.37 -5.22 -0.44
CA TYR A 26 12.99 -4.64 0.85
C TYR A 26 13.45 -3.18 0.96
N ALA A 27 14.57 -2.81 0.31
CA ALA A 27 15.10 -1.45 0.28
C ALA A 27 14.10 -0.42 -0.26
N THR A 28 13.17 -0.83 -1.14
CA THR A 28 12.09 0.03 -1.61
C THR A 28 11.18 0.49 -0.46
N TYR A 29 10.85 -0.40 0.48
CA TYR A 29 10.05 -0.04 1.65
C TYR A 29 10.82 0.87 2.62
N GLU A 30 12.13 0.68 2.76
CA GLU A 30 12.98 1.57 3.57
C GLU A 30 13.01 2.98 2.99
N SER A 31 13.19 3.11 1.67
CA SER A 31 13.14 4.40 0.97
C SER A 31 11.77 5.08 1.09
N MET A 32 10.67 4.32 0.95
CA MET A 32 9.33 4.86 1.18
C MET A 32 9.17 5.32 2.64
N GLY A 33 9.64 4.53 3.60
CA GLY A 33 9.56 4.86 5.02
C GLY A 33 10.27 6.17 5.36
N GLN A 34 11.41 6.43 4.73
CA GLN A 34 12.09 7.72 4.85
C GLN A 34 11.25 8.86 4.28
N GLN A 35 10.70 8.73 3.07
CA GLN A 35 9.85 9.76 2.47
C GLN A 35 8.62 10.09 3.33
N PHE A 36 7.98 9.06 3.92
CA PHE A 36 6.88 9.27 4.86
C PHE A 36 7.34 9.94 6.16
N SER A 37 8.52 9.61 6.67
CA SER A 37 9.06 10.24 7.89
C SER A 37 9.37 11.73 7.66
N GLU A 38 9.87 12.07 6.48
CA GLU A 38 10.13 13.46 6.08
C GLU A 38 8.83 14.25 5.86
N ALA A 39 7.80 13.62 5.27
CA ALA A 39 6.52 14.26 5.01
C ALA A 39 5.63 14.40 6.27
N PHE A 40 5.80 13.52 7.26
CA PHE A 40 5.00 13.49 8.49
C PHE A 40 5.88 13.48 9.75
N PRO A 41 6.67 14.55 10.00
CA PRO A 41 7.61 14.61 11.13
C PRO A 41 6.91 14.65 12.49
N ASP A 42 5.60 14.90 12.53
CA ASP A 42 4.78 14.91 13.75
C ASP A 42 4.27 13.51 14.14
N ARG A 43 4.65 12.46 13.40
CA ARG A 43 4.13 11.10 13.59
C ARG A 43 5.23 10.08 13.74
N GLU A 44 5.00 9.11 14.61
CA GLU A 44 5.84 7.92 14.66
C GLU A 44 5.46 6.96 13.54
N ILE A 45 6.43 6.61 12.69
CA ILE A 45 6.23 5.68 11.58
C ILE A 45 6.46 4.24 12.06
N ARG A 46 5.45 3.38 11.91
CA ARG A 46 5.56 1.93 12.12
C ARG A 46 5.24 1.17 10.82
N TRP A 47 5.68 -0.07 10.73
CA TRP A 47 5.46 -0.92 9.56
C TRP A 47 4.76 -2.23 9.93
N ALA A 48 3.86 -2.68 9.05
CA ALA A 48 3.29 -4.01 9.11
C ALA A 48 3.12 -4.60 7.71
N PHE A 49 3.26 -5.91 7.58
CA PHE A 49 2.99 -6.62 6.32
C PHE A 49 1.71 -7.44 6.43
N THR A 50 0.87 -7.43 5.39
CA THR A 50 -0.40 -8.18 5.35
C THR A 50 -0.18 -9.66 5.04
N SER A 51 0.84 -10.03 4.24
CA SER A 51 1.11 -11.43 3.88
C SER A 51 1.74 -12.23 5.03
N ALA A 52 1.00 -13.22 5.54
CA ALA A 52 1.49 -14.15 6.56
C ALA A 52 2.70 -14.98 6.08
N PHE A 53 2.71 -15.36 4.80
CA PHE A 53 3.83 -16.06 4.18
C PHE A 53 5.10 -15.22 4.20
N VAL A 54 5.01 -13.95 3.80
CA VAL A 54 6.16 -13.03 3.82
C VAL A 54 6.68 -12.84 5.24
N ARG A 55 5.80 -12.56 6.21
CA ARG A 55 6.19 -12.41 7.63
C ARG A 55 6.90 -13.66 8.16
N LYS A 56 6.37 -14.85 7.89
CA LYS A 56 6.99 -16.14 8.30
C LYS A 56 8.40 -16.30 7.69
N LYS A 57 8.57 -15.94 6.42
CA LYS A 57 9.87 -16.01 5.73
C LYS A 57 10.90 -15.07 6.37
N TRP A 58 10.51 -13.84 6.70
CA TRP A 58 11.41 -12.91 7.40
C TRP A 58 11.73 -13.35 8.82
N LYS A 59 10.74 -13.89 9.55
CA LYS A 59 10.96 -14.44 10.88
C LYS A 59 11.99 -15.56 10.88
N SER A 60 11.97 -16.44 9.86
CA SER A 60 13.01 -17.47 9.69
C SER A 60 14.41 -16.92 9.38
N ARG A 61 14.52 -15.65 8.98
CA ARG A 61 15.78 -14.93 8.74
C ARG A 61 16.18 -14.02 9.92
N GLY A 62 15.48 -14.12 11.06
CA GLY A 62 15.75 -13.33 12.25
C GLY A 62 15.16 -11.91 12.23
N LYS A 63 14.32 -11.56 11.25
CA LYS A 63 13.62 -10.27 11.19
C LYS A 63 12.13 -10.47 11.48
N ASP A 64 11.68 -10.02 12.65
CA ASP A 64 10.25 -10.09 12.96
C ASP A 64 9.53 -8.89 12.34
N ILE A 65 8.55 -9.16 11.49
CA ILE A 65 7.71 -8.15 10.85
C ILE A 65 6.30 -8.41 11.31
N LEU A 66 5.66 -7.39 11.88
CA LEU A 66 4.34 -7.51 12.48
C LEU A 66 3.23 -7.62 11.43
N SER A 67 2.14 -8.27 11.82
CA SER A 67 0.86 -8.14 11.12
C SER A 67 0.23 -6.78 11.49
N PRO A 68 -0.74 -6.26 10.69
CA PRO A 68 -1.44 -5.03 11.05
C PRO A 68 -2.09 -5.10 12.45
N ALA A 69 -2.68 -6.23 12.81
CA ALA A 69 -3.28 -6.44 14.13
C ALA A 69 -2.23 -6.37 15.26
N ALA A 70 -1.07 -7.02 15.09
CA ALA A 70 -0.01 -7.01 16.10
C ALA A 70 0.63 -5.62 16.21
N ALA A 71 0.82 -4.91 15.10
CA ALA A 71 1.35 -3.55 15.10
C ALA A 71 0.40 -2.55 15.79
N LEU A 72 -0.92 -2.66 15.54
CA LEU A 72 -1.91 -1.83 16.23
C LEU A 72 -1.98 -2.14 17.72
N ALA A 73 -1.90 -3.42 18.12
CA ALA A 73 -1.83 -3.79 19.53
C ALA A 73 -0.58 -3.20 20.21
N GLN A 74 0.58 -3.30 19.56
CA GLN A 74 1.82 -2.71 20.08
C GLN A 74 1.72 -1.18 20.19
N LEU A 75 1.15 -0.49 19.20
CA LEU A 75 0.89 0.95 19.26
C LEU A 75 -0.04 1.32 20.42
N ALA A 76 -1.05 0.50 20.70
CA ALA A 76 -1.93 0.71 21.85
C ALA A 76 -1.17 0.59 23.17
N ASP A 77 -0.33 -0.45 23.32
CA ASP A 77 0.51 -0.68 24.50
C ASP A 77 1.56 0.44 24.69
N ASP A 78 2.10 0.96 23.59
CA ASP A 78 3.02 2.11 23.57
C ASP A 78 2.32 3.45 23.89
N GLY A 79 0.98 3.45 24.03
CA GLY A 79 0.18 4.59 24.50
C GLY A 79 -0.38 5.52 23.42
N PHE A 80 -0.31 5.13 22.15
CA PHE A 80 -0.87 5.92 21.04
C PHE A 80 -2.41 5.91 21.08
N LYS A 81 -3.01 7.10 20.96
CA LYS A 81 -4.48 7.28 20.98
C LYS A 81 -5.07 7.56 19.60
N GLU A 82 -4.28 8.13 18.70
CA GLU A 82 -4.66 8.39 17.31
C GLU A 82 -3.66 7.71 16.38
N VAL A 83 -4.15 6.78 15.57
CA VAL A 83 -3.34 6.06 14.58
C VAL A 83 -3.93 6.28 13.19
N SER A 84 -3.08 6.71 12.26
CA SER A 84 -3.41 6.66 10.84
C SER A 84 -2.75 5.43 10.24
N ILE A 85 -3.47 4.67 9.41
CA ILE A 85 -2.94 3.54 8.65
C ILE A 85 -2.90 3.94 7.20
N GLN A 86 -1.74 3.87 6.54
CA GLN A 86 -1.67 4.03 5.08
C GLN A 86 -1.49 2.66 4.43
N SER A 87 -2.43 2.32 3.55
CA SER A 87 -2.31 1.16 2.67
C SER A 87 -1.38 1.49 1.49
N LEU A 88 -0.33 0.68 1.31
CA LEU A 88 0.55 0.73 0.13
C LEU A 88 0.13 -0.31 -0.92
N HIS A 89 -1.12 -0.78 -0.87
CA HIS A 89 -1.67 -1.69 -1.87
C HIS A 89 -2.09 -0.91 -3.12
N VAL A 90 -2.19 -1.62 -4.25
CA VAL A 90 -2.60 -1.00 -5.52
C VAL A 90 -4.12 -0.87 -5.62
N ILE A 91 -4.86 -1.83 -5.08
CA ILE A 91 -6.32 -1.95 -5.25
C ILE A 91 -7.01 -2.21 -3.92
N HIS A 92 -8.33 -2.00 -3.88
CA HIS A 92 -9.23 -2.38 -2.77
C HIS A 92 -9.48 -3.89 -2.70
N GLY A 93 -8.42 -4.71 -2.73
CA GLY A 93 -8.49 -6.17 -2.68
C GLY A 93 -8.79 -6.74 -1.28
N TYR A 94 -8.65 -8.05 -1.11
CA TYR A 94 -8.79 -8.73 0.19
C TYR A 94 -7.91 -8.09 1.26
N GLU A 95 -6.65 -7.79 0.92
CA GLU A 95 -5.65 -7.32 1.89
C GLU A 95 -6.02 -5.95 2.48
N TYR A 96 -6.58 -5.07 1.65
CA TYR A 96 -7.08 -3.78 2.12
C TYR A 96 -8.34 -3.94 2.99
N HIS A 97 -9.28 -4.80 2.56
CA HIS A 97 -10.48 -5.07 3.35
C HIS A 97 -10.16 -5.68 4.72
N ASP A 98 -9.14 -6.52 4.81
CA ASP A 98 -8.69 -7.11 6.07
C ASP A 98 -8.02 -6.07 6.97
N ILE A 99 -7.30 -5.09 6.42
CA ILE A 99 -6.85 -3.91 7.18
C ILE A 99 -8.05 -3.15 7.75
N LEU A 100 -9.08 -2.88 6.95
CA LEU A 100 -10.29 -2.19 7.42
C LEU A 100 -11.00 -2.95 8.55
N LYS A 101 -11.17 -4.27 8.40
CA LYS A 101 -11.76 -5.12 9.45
C LYS A 101 -10.92 -5.08 10.73
N THR A 102 -9.59 -5.15 10.60
CA THR A 102 -8.67 -5.10 11.73
C THR A 102 -8.75 -3.76 12.46
N ALA A 103 -8.73 -2.65 11.72
CA ALA A 103 -8.86 -1.31 12.27
C ALA A 103 -10.18 -1.14 13.04
N ARG A 104 -11.31 -1.52 12.42
CA ARG A 104 -12.64 -1.46 13.07
C ARG A 104 -12.73 -2.32 14.33
N GLY A 105 -12.04 -3.46 14.36
CA GLY A 105 -12.06 -4.36 15.51
C GLY A 105 -11.23 -3.87 16.71
N LEU A 106 -10.29 -2.95 16.50
CA LEU A 106 -9.35 -2.47 17.53
C LEU A 106 -9.62 -1.03 17.98
N GLU A 107 -10.31 -0.23 17.17
CA GLU A 107 -10.70 1.13 17.52
C GLU A 107 -11.67 1.15 18.70
N GLY A 108 -11.42 2.02 19.69
CA GLY A 108 -12.32 2.26 20.81
C GLY A 108 -12.32 1.16 21.88
N LEU A 109 -11.45 0.17 21.80
CA LEU A 109 -11.30 -0.83 22.86
C LEU A 109 -10.85 -0.17 24.18
N PRO A 110 -11.27 -0.70 25.35
CA PRO A 110 -10.90 -0.13 26.64
C PRO A 110 -9.38 0.02 26.79
N LYS A 111 -8.92 1.23 27.13
CA LYS A 111 -7.50 1.59 27.27
C LYS A 111 -6.65 1.44 25.99
N SER A 112 -7.28 1.27 24.83
CA SER A 112 -6.62 1.13 23.52
C SER A 112 -6.54 2.47 22.75
N ILE A 113 -6.34 2.38 21.44
CA ILE A 113 -6.41 3.45 20.45
C ILE A 113 -7.86 3.97 20.37
N GLU A 114 -8.03 5.29 20.46
CA GLU A 114 -9.33 5.97 20.44
C GLU A 114 -9.83 6.20 19.02
N LYS A 115 -8.91 6.43 18.07
CA LYS A 115 -9.24 6.72 16.67
C LYS A 115 -8.24 6.09 15.71
N ILE A 116 -8.76 5.37 14.72
CA ILE A 116 -8.02 4.76 13.63
C ILE A 116 -8.57 5.25 12.29
N THR A 117 -7.73 5.94 11.51
CA THR A 117 -8.09 6.35 10.13
C THR A 117 -7.32 5.52 9.12
N VAL A 118 -7.98 4.99 8.09
CA VAL A 118 -7.32 4.18 7.06
C VAL A 118 -7.32 4.91 5.73
N GLY A 119 -6.13 5.20 5.19
CA GLY A 119 -5.93 5.77 3.86
C GLY A 119 -6.18 4.73 2.77
N GLU A 120 -6.75 5.18 1.66
CA GLU A 120 -7.12 4.30 0.55
C GLU A 120 -5.89 3.80 -0.23
N PRO A 121 -6.00 2.66 -0.95
CA PRO A 121 -4.99 2.17 -1.90
C PRO A 121 -4.73 3.12 -3.07
N LEU A 122 -3.75 2.78 -3.91
CA LEU A 122 -3.34 3.62 -5.06
C LEU A 122 -4.46 3.87 -6.09
N LEU A 123 -5.31 2.88 -6.38
CA LEU A 123 -6.41 2.98 -7.34
C LEU A 123 -7.74 3.02 -6.60
N SER A 124 -8.19 4.22 -6.23
CA SER A 124 -9.40 4.42 -5.42
C SER A 124 -10.46 5.25 -6.12
N ASP A 125 -10.10 6.44 -6.62
CA ASP A 125 -11.03 7.31 -7.36
C ASP A 125 -10.54 7.70 -8.76
N HIS A 126 -11.42 8.35 -9.53
CA HIS A 126 -11.14 8.81 -10.90
C HIS A 126 -9.83 9.61 -11.02
N ASN A 127 -9.56 10.52 -10.06
CA ASN A 127 -8.39 11.38 -10.09
C ASN A 127 -7.11 10.58 -9.83
N ASP A 128 -7.18 9.54 -9.00
CA ASP A 128 -6.04 8.63 -8.78
C ASP A 128 -5.67 7.89 -10.07
N TYR A 129 -6.67 7.41 -10.82
CA TYR A 129 -6.43 6.77 -12.12
C TYR A 129 -5.77 7.72 -13.11
N GLN A 130 -6.29 8.95 -13.23
CA GLN A 130 -5.71 9.97 -14.12
C GLN A 130 -4.27 10.30 -13.73
N ARG A 131 -4.04 10.61 -12.44
CA ARG A 131 -2.71 10.95 -11.93
C ARG A 131 -1.72 9.80 -12.14
N LEU A 132 -2.13 8.56 -11.91
CA LEU A 132 -1.27 7.42 -12.14
C LEU A 132 -0.93 7.26 -13.63
N CYS A 133 -1.90 7.44 -14.54
CA CYS A 133 -1.65 7.37 -15.98
C CYS A 133 -0.64 8.43 -16.42
N ASP A 134 -0.75 9.67 -15.93
CA ASP A 134 0.19 10.75 -16.23
C ASP A 134 1.61 10.41 -15.74
N ILE A 135 1.72 9.89 -14.51
CA ILE A 135 3.01 9.46 -13.93
C ILE A 135 3.61 8.33 -14.76
N LEU A 136 2.82 7.31 -15.11
CA LEU A 136 3.29 6.16 -15.90
C LEU A 136 3.71 6.59 -17.32
N HIS A 137 2.95 7.48 -17.96
CA HIS A 137 3.29 8.03 -19.26
C HIS A 137 4.59 8.82 -19.24
N ALA A 138 4.75 9.71 -18.26
CA ALA A 138 5.98 10.48 -18.08
C ALA A 138 7.17 9.55 -17.78
N HIS A 139 6.97 8.54 -16.93
CA HIS A 139 8.01 7.57 -16.59
C HIS A 139 8.42 6.72 -17.80
N ALA A 140 7.46 6.24 -18.58
CA ALA A 140 7.73 5.44 -19.79
C ALA A 140 8.62 6.20 -20.78
N LYS A 141 8.40 7.51 -20.96
CA LYS A 141 9.22 8.36 -21.84
C LYS A 141 10.70 8.42 -21.46
N VAL A 142 11.07 8.12 -20.22
CA VAL A 142 12.47 8.20 -19.76
C VAL A 142 13.32 7.06 -20.35
N PHE A 143 12.72 5.90 -20.61
CA PHE A 143 13.47 4.71 -21.00
C PHE A 143 13.00 4.04 -22.31
N ARG A 144 11.76 4.29 -22.73
CA ARG A 144 11.14 3.62 -23.89
C ARG A 144 11.63 4.21 -25.21
N GLN A 145 12.00 3.34 -26.16
CA GLN A 145 12.40 3.73 -27.52
C GLN A 145 11.21 3.79 -28.49
N PRO A 146 11.36 4.45 -29.67
CA PRO A 146 10.32 4.45 -30.69
C PRO A 146 9.94 3.04 -31.14
N GLY A 147 8.64 2.74 -31.15
CA GLY A 147 8.10 1.43 -31.54
C GLY A 147 8.00 0.41 -30.40
N GLU A 148 8.48 0.73 -29.21
CA GLU A 148 8.33 -0.14 -28.03
C GLU A 148 7.01 0.10 -27.29
N ALA A 149 6.56 -0.92 -26.57
CA ALA A 149 5.42 -0.86 -25.67
C ALA A 149 5.85 -1.14 -24.22
N LEU A 150 5.14 -0.59 -23.25
CA LEU A 150 5.35 -0.88 -21.83
C LEU A 150 4.25 -1.84 -21.34
N LEU A 151 4.65 -3.00 -20.81
CA LEU A 151 3.74 -3.91 -20.14
C LEU A 151 3.89 -3.79 -18.61
N LEU A 152 2.84 -3.31 -17.95
CA LEU A 152 2.71 -3.27 -16.51
C LEU A 152 2.10 -4.57 -16.02
N MET A 153 2.74 -5.19 -15.02
CA MET A 153 2.31 -6.47 -14.47
C MET A 153 1.81 -6.30 -13.04
N GLY A 154 0.49 -6.29 -12.88
CA GLY A 154 -0.18 -6.36 -11.59
C GLY A 154 -0.16 -7.77 -11.01
N HIS A 155 -0.43 -7.89 -9.70
CA HIS A 155 -0.59 -9.20 -9.07
C HIS A 155 -1.84 -9.90 -9.60
N GLY A 156 -2.97 -9.19 -9.68
CA GLY A 156 -4.27 -9.81 -9.88
C GLY A 156 -4.85 -10.36 -8.57
N THR A 157 -6.14 -10.68 -8.58
CA THR A 157 -6.83 -11.31 -7.44
C THR A 157 -8.17 -11.88 -7.89
N SER A 158 -8.71 -12.84 -7.14
CA SER A 158 -10.10 -13.30 -7.29
C SER A 158 -11.13 -12.34 -6.70
N HIS A 159 -10.70 -11.31 -5.96
CA HIS A 159 -11.58 -10.26 -5.42
C HIS A 159 -12.22 -9.43 -6.54
N PRO A 160 -13.48 -8.93 -6.39
CA PRO A 160 -14.11 -8.05 -7.39
C PRO A 160 -13.29 -6.81 -7.76
N ALA A 161 -12.47 -6.31 -6.83
CA ALA A 161 -11.55 -5.18 -7.08
C ALA A 161 -10.50 -5.45 -8.17
N ASN A 162 -10.37 -6.70 -8.65
CA ASN A 162 -9.52 -7.01 -9.81
C ASN A 162 -9.92 -6.21 -11.07
N ILE A 163 -11.19 -5.76 -11.16
CA ILE A 163 -11.66 -4.88 -12.23
C ILE A 163 -10.85 -3.57 -12.32
N ALA A 164 -10.21 -3.15 -11.23
CA ALA A 164 -9.38 -1.95 -11.19
C ALA A 164 -8.24 -1.99 -12.23
N TYR A 165 -7.69 -3.16 -12.55
CA TYR A 165 -6.67 -3.30 -13.60
C TYR A 165 -7.23 -3.07 -15.00
N ALA A 166 -8.45 -3.55 -15.27
CA ALA A 166 -9.15 -3.27 -16.53
C ALA A 166 -9.53 -1.79 -16.63
N GLY A 167 -9.97 -1.19 -15.51
CA GLY A 167 -10.17 0.25 -15.40
C GLY A 167 -8.89 1.02 -15.74
N LEU A 168 -7.76 0.66 -15.12
CA LEU A 168 -6.48 1.30 -15.42
C LEU A 168 -6.10 1.19 -16.89
N GLN A 169 -6.29 0.01 -17.50
CA GLN A 169 -6.05 -0.17 -18.93
C GLN A 169 -6.89 0.79 -19.78
N GLU A 170 -8.16 1.03 -19.43
CA GLU A 170 -9.01 1.96 -20.16
C GLU A 170 -8.49 3.39 -20.07
N TYR A 171 -8.11 3.88 -18.87
CA TYR A 171 -7.54 5.22 -18.72
C TYR A 171 -6.21 5.38 -19.49
N LEU A 172 -5.38 4.33 -19.47
CA LEU A 172 -4.12 4.32 -20.22
C LEU A 172 -4.35 4.39 -21.72
N ARG A 173 -5.42 3.80 -22.28
CA ARG A 173 -5.72 3.92 -23.72
C ARG A 173 -5.93 5.36 -24.17
N HIS A 174 -6.49 6.20 -23.29
CA HIS A 174 -6.71 7.64 -23.57
C HIS A 174 -5.46 8.48 -23.32
N THR A 175 -4.51 8.01 -22.51
CA THR A 175 -3.29 8.76 -22.14
C THR A 175 -2.08 8.35 -23.00
N ASP A 176 -1.85 7.04 -23.14
CA ASP A 176 -0.80 6.41 -23.91
C ASP A 176 -1.18 4.98 -24.29
N ALA A 177 -1.68 4.80 -25.51
CA ALA A 177 -2.14 3.51 -26.05
C ALA A 177 -1.03 2.45 -26.17
N THR A 178 0.23 2.79 -25.93
CA THR A 178 1.36 1.85 -25.95
C THR A 178 1.72 1.32 -24.55
N ILE A 179 0.94 1.66 -23.52
CA ILE A 179 1.05 1.10 -22.18
C ILE A 179 -0.08 0.10 -21.94
N TYR A 180 0.31 -1.12 -21.59
CA TYR A 180 -0.59 -2.24 -21.38
C TYR A 180 -0.55 -2.70 -19.92
N VAL A 181 -1.68 -3.22 -19.43
CA VAL A 181 -1.79 -3.81 -18.09
C VAL A 181 -2.15 -5.28 -18.20
N ALA A 182 -1.37 -6.13 -17.53
CA ALA A 182 -1.67 -7.54 -17.33
C ALA A 182 -1.59 -7.90 -15.84
N THR A 183 -2.15 -9.05 -15.47
CA THR A 183 -2.07 -9.60 -14.11
C THR A 183 -1.48 -11.00 -14.11
N ILE A 184 -0.77 -11.35 -13.03
CA ILE A 184 -0.23 -12.72 -12.83
C ILE A 184 -1.38 -13.68 -12.54
N GLU A 185 -2.26 -13.32 -11.60
CA GLU A 185 -3.49 -14.04 -11.31
C GLU A 185 -4.58 -13.55 -12.27
N PRO A 186 -5.12 -14.43 -13.12
CA PRO A 186 -5.96 -14.00 -14.23
C PRO A 186 -7.38 -13.61 -13.80
N PHE A 187 -7.89 -12.49 -14.32
CA PHE A 187 -9.30 -12.40 -14.76
C PHE A 187 -9.48 -13.09 -16.13
N ARG A 188 -8.43 -13.01 -16.96
CA ARG A 188 -8.23 -13.70 -18.23
C ARG A 188 -6.74 -14.07 -18.40
N PRO A 189 -6.38 -15.20 -19.04
CA PRO A 189 -4.98 -15.58 -19.21
C PRO A 189 -4.22 -14.69 -20.21
N LEU A 190 -2.90 -14.58 -20.02
CA LEU A 190 -1.96 -13.69 -20.75
C LEU A 190 -2.05 -13.74 -22.30
N HIS A 191 -2.47 -14.87 -22.87
CA HIS A 191 -2.54 -15.08 -24.32
C HIS A 191 -3.60 -14.23 -25.06
N ARG A 192 -4.41 -13.43 -24.34
CA ARG A 192 -5.42 -12.52 -24.93
C ARG A 192 -5.09 -11.04 -24.77
N SER A 193 -3.93 -10.69 -24.22
CA SER A 193 -3.55 -9.30 -23.94
C SER A 193 -2.96 -8.57 -25.15
N PHE A 194 -2.65 -9.28 -26.23
CA PHE A 194 -2.19 -8.71 -27.49
C PHE A 194 -3.20 -9.04 -28.61
N PRO A 195 -3.63 -8.08 -29.43
CA PRO A 195 -4.26 -8.40 -30.70
C PRO A 195 -3.21 -9.06 -31.61
N ASN A 196 -3.63 -10.08 -32.37
CA ASN A 196 -2.84 -10.62 -33.49
C ASN A 196 -2.58 -9.54 -34.54
#